data_AF-A0A7C4LBT2-F1
#
_entry.id   AF-A0A7C4LBT2-F1
#
_cell.length_a   1.000
_cell.length_b   1.000
_cell.length_c   1.000
_cell.angle_alpha   90.00
_cell.angle_beta   90.00
_cell.angle_gamma   90.00
#
_symmetry.space_group_name_H-M   'P 1'
#
loop_
_entity.id
_entity.type
_entity.pdbx_description
1 polymer ?
#
loop_
_entity_poly.entity_id
_entity_poly.type
_entity_poly.pdbx_seq_one_letter_code
_entity_poly.pdbx_strand_id
1 'polypeptide(L)'
;ERRRPLALTAASLAATAGKSGCAINLAGPLTRGEKFVLGLVTALTLLWMTESLHGVHKTIVALLGAIALTAPRFGVIALKDALKKVEWTMLLFMAATLELGEALLESGAAAWLVQGFFTLLHRGAAGAVELVVAGVALASLLAHLFITSRTARSSVLVPVVALLGAALGYNPTMLAFLSTAAAGFCLTLTVSAKPVAMFSQIEDAPTYQPRDLLKLSGVLLPVHFALLLVFALYVWPLLGLRLTPPPETTPPAPGWNEAAALHTPGLPGADDPRPADAPPTPVPTPLAAFEASAAPSAAADSAPPTRLPPLRSTQEKRP
;
A
#
# COMPACT_ATOMS: atom_id res chain seq x y z
N GLU A 1 -40.65 5.44 -16.99
CA GLU A 1 -40.61 4.11 -16.31
C GLU A 1 -39.63 3.97 -15.14
N ARG A 2 -38.70 4.91 -14.86
CA ARG A 2 -37.72 4.82 -13.73
C ARG A 2 -38.30 5.00 -12.30
N ARG A 3 -39.59 4.80 -12.07
CA ARG A 3 -40.27 5.03 -10.78
C ARG A 3 -40.75 3.76 -10.08
N ARG A 4 -40.60 2.58 -10.70
CA ARG A 4 -40.97 1.32 -10.04
C ARG A 4 -39.85 0.88 -9.09
N PRO A 5 -40.13 0.63 -7.80
CA PRO A 5 -39.15 0.09 -6.89
C PRO A 5 -38.69 -1.28 -7.40
N LEU A 6 -37.37 -1.47 -7.49
CA LEU A 6 -36.76 -2.72 -7.88
C LEU A 6 -36.91 -3.73 -6.72
N ALA A 7 -37.92 -4.59 -6.79
CA ALA A 7 -38.10 -5.67 -5.82
C ALA A 7 -37.27 -6.88 -6.27
N LEU A 8 -36.00 -6.94 -5.85
CA LEU A 8 -35.18 -8.15 -6.00
C LEU A 8 -35.54 -9.11 -4.87
N THR A 9 -36.14 -10.25 -5.21
CA THR A 9 -36.36 -11.33 -4.25
C THR A 9 -35.15 -12.25 -4.23
N ALA A 10 -34.88 -12.90 -3.08
CA ALA A 10 -33.84 -13.92 -2.98
C ALA A 10 -34.02 -15.03 -4.03
N ALA A 11 -35.28 -15.38 -4.35
CA ALA A 11 -35.62 -16.31 -5.41
C ALA A 11 -35.20 -15.81 -6.81
N SER A 12 -35.44 -14.53 -7.14
CA SER A 12 -35.00 -13.95 -8.41
C SER A 12 -33.48 -13.90 -8.56
N LEU A 13 -32.75 -13.66 -7.46
CA LEU A 13 -31.29 -13.69 -7.45
C LEU A 13 -30.76 -15.12 -7.58
N ALA A 14 -31.39 -16.10 -6.93
CA ALA A 14 -31.02 -17.52 -7.02
C ALA A 14 -31.24 -18.09 -8.42
N ALA A 15 -32.34 -17.73 -9.06
CA ALA A 15 -32.63 -18.12 -10.43
C ALA A 15 -31.58 -17.57 -11.42
N THR A 16 -31.09 -16.36 -11.20
CA THR A 16 -30.02 -15.76 -12.02
C THR A 16 -28.65 -16.37 -11.72
N ALA A 17 -28.32 -16.61 -10.44
CA ALA A 17 -27.07 -17.22 -10.02
C ALA A 17 -26.88 -18.63 -10.62
N GLY A 18 -27.95 -19.43 -10.68
CA GLY A 18 -27.96 -20.74 -11.33
C GLY A 18 -27.64 -20.71 -12.83
N LYS A 19 -27.96 -19.61 -13.53
CA LYS A 19 -27.64 -19.43 -14.97
C LYS A 19 -26.19 -19.00 -15.20
N SER A 20 -25.56 -18.33 -14.23
CA SER A 20 -24.17 -17.85 -14.31
C SER A 20 -23.12 -18.88 -13.88
N GLY A 21 -23.52 -20.14 -13.63
CA GLY A 21 -22.64 -21.17 -13.06
C GLY A 21 -22.23 -20.88 -11.60
N CYS A 22 -22.90 -19.92 -10.95
CA CYS A 22 -22.59 -19.49 -9.60
C CYS A 22 -23.53 -20.21 -8.63
N ALA A 23 -23.08 -21.34 -8.07
CA ALA A 23 -23.84 -22.11 -7.08
C ALA A 23 -23.84 -21.41 -5.71
N ILE A 24 -24.37 -20.18 -5.62
CA ILE A 24 -24.56 -19.48 -4.35
C ILE A 24 -25.91 -19.87 -3.77
N ASN A 25 -25.88 -20.48 -2.59
CA ASN A 25 -27.10 -20.87 -1.88
C ASN A 25 -27.65 -19.66 -1.11
N LEU A 26 -28.44 -18.83 -1.79
CA LEU A 26 -28.95 -17.55 -1.24
C LEU A 26 -30.00 -17.71 -0.14
N ALA A 27 -30.50 -18.93 0.09
CA ALA A 27 -31.56 -19.21 1.07
C ALA A 27 -31.10 -20.16 2.20
N GLY A 28 -29.83 -20.57 2.22
CA GLY A 28 -29.27 -21.52 3.19
C GLY A 28 -28.35 -20.88 4.23
N PRO A 29 -28.02 -21.58 5.32
CA PRO A 29 -26.99 -21.15 6.25
C PRO A 29 -25.62 -21.12 5.57
N LEU A 30 -24.76 -20.17 5.97
CA LEU A 30 -23.39 -20.07 5.46
C LEU A 30 -22.67 -21.42 5.59
N THR A 31 -21.99 -21.82 4.51
CA THR A 31 -21.13 -23.00 4.48
C THR A 31 -19.98 -22.85 5.48
N ARG A 32 -19.33 -23.97 5.84
CA ARG A 32 -18.17 -23.93 6.74
C ARG A 32 -17.04 -23.04 6.20
N GLY A 33 -16.80 -23.07 4.89
CA GLY A 33 -15.81 -22.22 4.24
C GLY A 33 -16.16 -20.74 4.31
N GLU A 34 -17.42 -20.37 4.04
CA GLU A 34 -17.87 -18.97 4.15
C GLU A 34 -17.80 -18.45 5.59
N LYS A 35 -18.19 -19.26 6.58
CA LYS A 35 -18.05 -18.91 8.01
C LYS A 35 -16.59 -18.70 8.41
N PHE A 36 -15.70 -19.56 7.94
CA PHE A 36 -14.26 -19.43 8.19
C PHE A 36 -13.71 -18.14 7.57
N VAL A 37 -14.01 -17.86 6.30
CA VAL A 37 -13.55 -16.64 5.62
C VAL A 37 -14.12 -15.39 6.29
N LEU A 38 -15.40 -15.40 6.68
CA LEU A 38 -16.02 -14.31 7.41
C LEU A 38 -15.30 -14.05 8.74
N GLY A 39 -15.13 -15.10 9.55
CA GLY A 39 -14.41 -15.00 10.83
C GLY A 39 -12.97 -14.51 10.65
N LEU A 40 -12.27 -15.00 9.63
CA LEU A 40 -10.90 -14.59 9.32
C LEU A 40 -10.83 -13.11 8.91
N VAL A 41 -11.69 -12.65 7.99
CA VAL A 41 -11.73 -11.24 7.56
C VAL A 41 -12.10 -10.31 8.72
N THR A 42 -13.05 -10.72 9.56
CA THR A 42 -13.41 -9.96 10.77
C THR A 42 -12.22 -9.89 11.74
N ALA A 43 -11.55 -11.01 12.01
CA ALA A 43 -10.40 -11.04 12.91
C ALA A 43 -9.24 -10.18 12.38
N LEU A 44 -8.89 -10.29 11.09
CA LEU A 44 -7.84 -9.49 10.46
C LEU A 44 -8.14 -7.98 10.54
N THR A 45 -9.40 -7.61 10.30
CA THR A 45 -9.85 -6.22 10.37
C THR A 45 -9.73 -5.68 11.80
N LEU A 46 -10.18 -6.46 12.79
CA LEU A 46 -10.06 -6.10 14.20
C LEU A 46 -8.59 -5.94 14.60
N LEU A 47 -7.73 -6.89 14.24
CA LEU A 47 -6.28 -6.81 14.52
C LEU A 47 -5.64 -5.57 13.86
N TRP A 48 -6.03 -5.19 12.65
CA TRP A 48 -5.54 -3.94 12.06
C TRP A 48 -6.02 -2.69 12.78
N MET A 49 -7.27 -2.67 13.27
CA MET A 49 -7.81 -1.55 14.02
C MET A 49 -7.20 -1.44 15.42
N THR A 50 -6.80 -2.57 16.02
CA THR A 50 -6.23 -2.64 17.38
C THR A 50 -4.70 -2.66 17.41
N GLU A 51 -4.02 -2.34 16.30
CA GLU A 51 -2.55 -2.36 16.23
C GLU A 51 -1.89 -1.57 17.36
N SER A 52 -2.47 -0.41 17.74
CA SER A 52 -1.99 0.42 18.84
C SER A 52 -2.05 -0.26 20.22
N LEU A 53 -2.87 -1.31 20.38
CA LEU A 53 -3.03 -2.03 21.65
C LEU A 53 -2.07 -3.22 21.79
N HIS A 54 -1.78 -3.93 20.69
CA HIS A 54 -0.97 -5.15 20.72
C HIS A 54 0.40 -5.02 20.05
N GLY A 55 0.66 -3.92 19.33
CA GLY A 55 1.96 -3.63 18.71
C GLY A 55 2.38 -4.58 17.57
N VAL A 56 1.45 -5.39 17.04
CA VAL A 56 1.76 -6.34 15.96
C VAL A 56 1.56 -5.63 14.63
N HIS A 57 2.65 -5.47 13.88
CA HIS A 57 2.65 -4.78 12.61
C HIS A 57 1.63 -5.36 11.61
N LYS A 58 0.90 -4.49 10.91
CA LYS A 58 -0.15 -4.89 9.95
C LYS A 58 0.29 -5.92 8.92
N THR A 59 1.56 -5.88 8.47
CA THR A 59 2.15 -6.84 7.52
C THR A 59 2.18 -8.26 8.08
N ILE A 60 2.51 -8.43 9.36
CA ILE A 60 2.54 -9.76 10.01
C ILE A 60 1.12 -10.31 10.12
N VAL A 61 0.17 -9.46 10.51
CA VAL A 61 -1.26 -9.82 10.54
C VAL A 61 -1.74 -10.29 9.17
N ALA A 62 -1.39 -9.56 8.10
CA ALA A 62 -1.74 -9.93 6.73
C ALA A 62 -1.12 -11.29 6.31
N LEU A 63 0.15 -11.53 6.65
CA LEU A 63 0.84 -12.78 6.35
C LEU A 63 0.20 -13.97 7.06
N LEU A 64 -0.11 -13.83 8.36
CA LEU A 64 -0.84 -14.85 9.13
C LEU A 64 -2.21 -15.14 8.52
N GLY A 65 -2.92 -14.09 8.08
CA GLY A 65 -4.18 -14.22 7.35
C GLY A 65 -4.05 -15.01 6.05
N ALA A 66 -3.02 -14.73 5.25
CA ALA A 66 -2.75 -15.44 4.01
C ALA A 66 -2.41 -16.92 4.25
N ILE A 67 -1.60 -17.21 5.29
CA ILE A 67 -1.27 -18.58 5.70
C ILE A 67 -2.54 -19.30 6.16
N ALA A 68 -3.37 -18.68 7.00
CA ALA A 68 -4.61 -19.28 7.48
C ALA A 68 -5.59 -19.57 6.34
N LEU A 69 -5.71 -18.65 5.37
CA LEU A 69 -6.59 -18.81 4.20
C LEU A 69 -6.13 -19.93 3.26
N THR A 70 -4.83 -20.19 3.19
CA THR A 70 -4.22 -21.18 2.29
C THR A 70 -3.78 -22.48 2.98
N ALA A 71 -4.03 -22.60 4.28
CA ALA A 71 -3.65 -23.76 5.07
C ALA A 71 -4.29 -25.06 4.53
N PRO A 72 -3.55 -26.18 4.45
CA PRO A 72 -4.02 -27.39 3.79
C PRO A 72 -5.21 -28.06 4.49
N ARG A 73 -5.44 -27.80 5.79
CA ARG A 73 -6.47 -28.46 6.60
C ARG A 73 -7.80 -27.70 6.67
N PHE A 74 -7.76 -26.36 6.69
CA PHE A 74 -8.92 -25.50 6.92
C PHE A 74 -8.98 -24.28 5.99
N GLY A 75 -7.94 -24.06 5.18
CA GLY A 75 -7.93 -23.03 4.17
C GLY A 75 -8.97 -23.31 3.08
N VAL A 76 -9.48 -22.23 2.49
CA VAL A 76 -10.55 -22.28 1.49
C VAL A 76 -9.99 -22.16 0.07
N ILE A 77 -8.72 -21.76 -0.06
CA ILE A 77 -8.05 -21.57 -1.35
C ILE A 77 -6.70 -22.29 -1.32
N ALA A 78 -6.37 -23.04 -2.37
CA ALA A 78 -5.04 -23.64 -2.48
C ALA A 78 -3.96 -22.55 -2.64
N LEU A 79 -2.82 -22.69 -1.95
CA LEU A 79 -1.72 -21.71 -2.02
C LEU A 79 -1.31 -21.39 -3.47
N LYS A 80 -1.19 -22.40 -4.33
CA LYS A 80 -0.85 -22.23 -5.75
C LYS A 80 -1.84 -21.32 -6.48
N ASP A 81 -3.13 -21.44 -6.18
CA ASP A 81 -4.16 -20.61 -6.83
C ASP A 81 -4.26 -19.22 -6.23
N ALA A 82 -3.95 -19.07 -4.94
CA ALA A 82 -3.77 -17.76 -4.31
C ALA A 82 -2.59 -16.99 -4.93
N LEU A 83 -1.43 -17.63 -5.10
CA LEU A 83 -0.22 -17.03 -5.68
C LEU A 83 -0.41 -16.59 -7.14
N LYS A 84 -1.25 -17.29 -7.92
CA LYS A 84 -1.61 -16.89 -9.29
C LYS A 84 -2.43 -15.60 -9.35
N LYS A 85 -3.12 -15.22 -8.26
CA LYS A 85 -3.93 -13.99 -8.18
C LYS A 85 -3.12 -12.78 -7.72
N VAL A 86 -1.84 -12.98 -7.36
CA VAL A 86 -0.95 -11.90 -6.93
C VAL A 86 -0.46 -11.14 -8.16
N GLU A 87 -0.58 -9.81 -8.13
CA GLU A 87 -0.09 -8.90 -9.16
C GLU A 87 1.43 -8.67 -9.02
N TRP A 88 2.24 -9.68 -9.36
CA TRP A 88 3.70 -9.67 -9.17
C TRP A 88 4.40 -8.47 -9.80
N THR A 89 3.99 -8.07 -11.01
CA THR A 89 4.53 -6.90 -11.70
C THR A 89 4.36 -5.62 -10.90
N MET A 90 3.23 -5.46 -10.22
CA MET A 90 2.96 -4.28 -9.39
C MET A 90 3.83 -4.27 -8.12
N LEU A 91 4.01 -5.43 -7.48
CA LEU A 91 4.87 -5.54 -6.30
C LEU A 91 6.33 -5.22 -6.64
N LEU A 92 6.84 -5.79 -7.74
CA LEU A 92 8.19 -5.52 -8.22
C LEU A 92 8.37 -4.05 -8.63
N PHE A 93 7.38 -3.47 -9.31
CA PHE A 93 7.39 -2.05 -9.67
C PHE A 93 7.47 -1.15 -8.43
N MET A 94 6.66 -1.43 -7.40
CA MET A 94 6.69 -0.67 -6.14
C MET A 94 8.07 -0.75 -5.49
N ALA A 95 8.62 -1.96 -5.36
CA ALA A 95 9.95 -2.16 -4.78
C ALA A 95 11.04 -1.41 -5.56
N ALA A 96 11.05 -1.54 -6.90
CA ALA A 96 12.03 -0.87 -7.75
C ALA A 96 11.91 0.66 -7.71
N THR A 97 10.68 1.20 -7.61
CA THR A 97 10.47 2.65 -7.56
C THR A 97 10.89 3.23 -6.21
N LEU A 98 10.64 2.52 -5.11
CA LEU A 98 11.13 2.92 -3.79
C LEU A 98 12.66 2.90 -3.74
N GLU A 99 13.29 1.84 -4.24
CA GLU A 99 14.76 1.71 -4.27
C GLU A 99 15.41 2.78 -5.16
N LEU A 100 14.86 3.02 -6.36
CA LEU A 100 15.32 4.11 -7.23
C LEU A 100 15.17 5.47 -6.53
N GLY A 101 14.08 5.62 -5.78
CA GLY A 101 13.81 6.80 -5.00
C GLY A 101 14.84 7.09 -3.92
N GLU A 102 15.17 6.08 -3.11
CA GLU A 102 16.23 6.17 -2.11
C GLU A 102 17.57 6.47 -2.79
N ALA A 103 17.91 5.79 -3.89
CA ALA A 103 19.13 6.09 -4.64
C ALA A 103 19.20 7.53 -5.15
N LEU A 104 18.07 8.14 -5.55
CA LEU A 104 18.00 9.56 -5.95
C LEU A 104 18.19 10.52 -4.78
N LEU A 105 17.70 10.15 -3.59
CA LEU A 105 17.88 10.92 -2.36
C LEU A 105 19.33 10.83 -1.87
N GLU A 106 19.87 9.62 -1.74
CA GLU A 106 21.23 9.36 -1.27
C GLU A 106 22.31 9.94 -2.19
N SER A 107 22.11 9.88 -3.51
CA SER A 107 23.04 10.47 -4.48
C SER A 107 22.98 12.00 -4.55
N GLY A 108 22.00 12.64 -3.91
CA GLY A 108 21.76 14.08 -4.00
C GLY A 108 21.14 14.54 -5.34
N ALA A 109 20.85 13.62 -6.26
CA ALA A 109 20.22 13.93 -7.55
C ALA A 109 18.83 14.56 -7.37
N ALA A 110 18.07 14.11 -6.36
CA ALA A 110 16.79 14.69 -6.00
C ALA A 110 16.92 16.17 -5.62
N ALA A 111 17.89 16.52 -4.77
CA ALA A 111 18.15 17.90 -4.37
C ALA A 111 18.58 18.77 -5.56
N TRP A 112 19.41 18.23 -6.45
CA TRP A 112 19.82 18.91 -7.68
C TRP A 112 18.63 19.21 -8.61
N LEU A 113 17.74 18.25 -8.80
CA LEU A 113 16.51 18.43 -9.61
C LEU A 113 15.60 19.51 -9.03
N VAL A 114 15.41 19.50 -7.71
CA VAL A 114 14.57 20.47 -7.01
C VAL A 114 15.13 21.88 -7.12
N GLN A 115 16.44 22.05 -6.92
CA GLN A 115 17.11 23.33 -7.12
C GLN A 115 16.96 23.81 -8.57
N GLY A 116 17.16 22.93 -9.56
CA GLY A 116 16.95 23.23 -10.97
C GLY A 116 15.52 23.68 -11.28
N PHE A 117 14.52 22.97 -10.75
CA PHE A 117 13.11 23.30 -10.95
C PHE A 117 12.75 24.67 -10.33
N PHE A 118 13.22 24.96 -9.12
CA PHE A 118 12.99 26.26 -8.47
C PHE A 118 13.78 27.40 -9.12
N THR A 119 14.93 27.13 -9.76
CA THR A 119 15.62 28.16 -10.56
C THR A 119 14.86 28.51 -11.84
N LEU A 120 14.16 27.56 -12.46
CA LEU A 120 13.26 27.81 -13.60
C LEU A 120 11.97 28.52 -13.18
N LEU A 121 11.36 28.12 -12.06
CA LEU A 121 10.22 28.81 -11.45
C LEU A 121 10.70 30.02 -10.64
N HIS A 122 11.12 31.09 -11.33
CA HIS A 122 11.49 32.39 -10.74
C HIS A 122 10.61 32.79 -9.53
N ARG A 123 11.24 33.04 -8.36
CA ARG A 123 10.89 33.80 -7.12
C ARG A 123 9.44 34.00 -6.63
N GLY A 124 8.37 33.64 -7.35
CA GLY A 124 6.98 33.84 -6.96
C GLY A 124 6.18 32.55 -6.75
N ALA A 125 6.66 31.40 -7.23
CA ALA A 125 6.02 30.09 -7.08
C ALA A 125 6.75 29.16 -6.10
N ALA A 126 7.98 29.52 -5.70
CA ALA A 126 8.71 28.83 -4.65
C ALA A 126 8.01 29.07 -3.30
N GLY A 127 7.29 28.07 -2.80
CA GLY A 127 6.63 28.12 -1.48
C GLY A 127 5.10 28.14 -1.49
N ALA A 128 4.44 28.14 -2.66
CA ALA A 128 3.00 27.95 -2.71
C ALA A 128 2.68 26.46 -2.50
N VAL A 129 2.63 26.05 -1.23
CA VAL A 129 2.11 24.76 -0.75
C VAL A 129 0.86 24.33 -1.52
N GLU A 130 -0.01 25.30 -1.80
CA GLU A 130 -1.25 25.15 -2.55
C GLU A 130 -1.01 24.64 -3.97
N LEU A 131 0.06 25.08 -4.64
CA LEU A 131 0.38 24.68 -6.01
C LEU A 131 0.83 23.22 -6.09
N VAL A 132 1.64 22.77 -5.11
CA VAL A 132 2.09 21.37 -5.04
C VAL A 132 0.93 20.46 -4.72
N VAL A 133 0.12 20.82 -3.74
CA VAL A 133 -1.11 20.10 -3.37
C VAL A 133 -2.08 20.04 -4.57
N ALA A 134 -2.32 21.17 -5.24
CA ALA A 134 -3.15 21.24 -6.43
C ALA A 134 -2.59 20.40 -7.58
N GLY A 135 -1.29 20.46 -7.84
CA GLY A 135 -0.63 19.69 -8.89
C GLY A 135 -0.76 18.18 -8.65
N VAL A 136 -0.43 17.72 -7.45
CA VAL A 136 -0.56 16.30 -7.05
C VAL A 136 -2.01 15.84 -7.12
N ALA A 137 -2.95 16.63 -6.60
CA ALA A 137 -4.37 16.29 -6.62
C ALA A 137 -4.90 16.21 -8.07
N LEU A 138 -4.57 17.18 -8.92
CA LEU A 138 -5.03 17.21 -10.31
C LEU A 138 -4.44 16.08 -11.13
N ALA A 139 -3.12 15.87 -11.05
CA ALA A 139 -2.44 14.78 -11.75
C ALA A 139 -3.02 13.41 -11.34
N SER A 140 -3.25 13.22 -10.04
CA SER A 140 -3.79 11.96 -9.52
C SER A 140 -5.27 11.75 -9.86
N LEU A 141 -6.08 12.82 -9.85
CA LEU A 141 -7.48 12.80 -10.30
C LEU A 141 -7.60 12.39 -11.76
N LEU A 142 -6.72 12.92 -12.63
CA LEU A 142 -6.76 12.67 -14.07
C LEU A 142 -6.03 11.39 -14.50
N ALA A 143 -5.23 10.79 -13.62
CA ALA A 143 -4.44 9.60 -13.95
C ALA A 143 -5.28 8.37 -14.37
N HIS A 144 -6.58 8.34 -14.06
CA HIS A 144 -7.47 7.28 -14.55
C HIS A 144 -7.70 7.31 -16.08
N LEU A 145 -7.35 8.41 -16.75
CA LEU A 145 -7.37 8.53 -18.21
C LEU A 145 -6.25 7.73 -18.88
N PHE A 146 -5.15 7.50 -18.16
CA PHE A 146 -3.99 6.74 -18.64
C PHE A 146 -3.96 5.33 -18.06
N ILE A 147 -4.29 5.20 -16.77
CA ILE A 147 -4.24 3.93 -16.02
C ILE A 147 -5.64 3.62 -15.49
N THR A 148 -6.32 2.67 -16.11
CA THR A 148 -7.73 2.33 -15.80
C THR A 148 -7.89 1.57 -14.49
N SER A 149 -6.88 0.79 -14.09
CA SER A 149 -6.86 0.07 -12.82
C SER A 149 -6.58 1.01 -11.66
N ARG A 150 -7.53 1.11 -10.72
CA ARG A 150 -7.39 1.92 -9.49
C ARG A 150 -6.20 1.50 -8.65
N THR A 151 -6.04 0.18 -8.50
CA THR A 151 -4.92 -0.41 -7.79
C THR A 151 -3.61 -0.08 -8.49
N ALA A 152 -3.52 -0.30 -9.81
CA ALA A 152 -2.30 0.01 -10.58
C ALA A 152 -1.92 1.49 -10.49
N ARG A 153 -2.89 2.40 -10.62
CA ARG A 153 -2.68 3.85 -10.52
C ARG A 153 -2.10 4.23 -9.17
N SER A 154 -2.67 3.73 -8.08
CA SER A 154 -2.17 4.04 -6.73
C SER A 154 -0.76 3.49 -6.54
N SER A 155 -0.47 2.28 -7.01
CA SER A 155 0.86 1.69 -6.89
C SER A 155 1.95 2.39 -7.70
N VAL A 156 1.57 3.08 -8.78
CA VAL A 156 2.49 3.91 -9.56
C VAL A 156 2.67 5.29 -8.93
N LEU A 157 1.58 5.94 -8.55
CA LEU A 157 1.62 7.32 -8.10
C LEU A 157 2.17 7.47 -6.68
N VAL A 158 1.81 6.58 -5.75
CA VAL A 158 2.22 6.68 -4.34
C VAL A 158 3.73 6.80 -4.17
N PRO A 159 4.58 5.91 -4.71
CA PRO A 159 6.02 6.02 -4.52
C PRO A 159 6.59 7.28 -5.19
N VAL A 160 6.11 7.62 -6.40
CA VAL A 160 6.55 8.84 -7.12
C VAL A 160 6.24 10.11 -6.33
N VAL A 161 5.03 10.20 -5.78
CA VAL A 161 4.57 11.36 -5.02
C VAL A 161 5.23 11.42 -3.64
N ALA A 162 5.48 10.28 -3.00
CA ALA A 162 6.25 10.21 -1.76
C ALA A 162 7.67 10.76 -1.96
N LEU A 163 8.34 10.35 -3.04
CA LEU A 163 9.68 10.85 -3.39
C LEU A 163 9.69 12.34 -3.72
N LEU A 164 8.68 12.81 -4.45
CA LEU A 164 8.50 14.25 -4.69
C LEU A 164 8.36 15.02 -3.37
N GLY A 165 7.61 14.47 -2.41
CA GLY A 165 7.49 15.03 -1.06
C GLY A 165 8.84 15.13 -0.37
N ALA A 166 9.57 14.02 -0.29
CA ALA A 166 10.89 13.97 0.33
C ALA A 166 11.88 14.96 -0.30
N ALA A 167 11.94 15.00 -1.65
CA ALA A 167 12.82 15.90 -2.38
C ALA A 167 12.50 17.39 -2.15
N LEU A 168 11.21 17.73 -2.03
CA LEU A 168 10.74 19.10 -1.80
C LEU A 168 10.69 19.50 -0.31
N GLY A 169 11.02 18.59 0.61
CA GLY A 169 10.92 18.84 2.06
C GLY A 169 9.48 18.84 2.60
N TYR A 170 8.54 18.23 1.89
CA TYR A 170 7.17 18.02 2.34
C TYR A 170 6.97 16.62 2.92
N ASN A 171 5.94 16.48 3.75
CA ASN A 171 5.52 15.20 4.33
C ASN A 171 5.10 14.20 3.22
N PRO A 172 5.90 13.15 2.97
CA PRO A 172 5.64 12.20 1.89
C PRO A 172 4.35 11.40 2.13
N THR A 173 4.02 11.13 3.40
CA THR A 173 2.80 10.42 3.79
C THR A 173 1.55 11.21 3.45
N MET A 174 1.54 12.53 3.68
CA MET A 174 0.41 13.38 3.31
C MET A 174 0.21 13.36 1.80
N LEU A 175 1.27 13.63 1.02
CA LEU A 175 1.15 13.68 -0.43
C LEU A 175 0.75 12.31 -1.03
N ALA A 176 1.28 11.21 -0.51
CA ALA A 176 0.84 9.86 -0.90
C ALA A 176 -0.64 9.62 -0.59
N PHE A 177 -1.12 10.09 0.56
CA PHE A 177 -2.53 9.98 0.94
C PHE A 177 -3.43 10.83 0.04
N LEU A 178 -3.06 12.08 -0.22
CA LEU A 178 -3.72 12.97 -1.17
C LEU A 178 -3.81 12.33 -2.56
N SER A 179 -2.70 11.80 -3.06
CA SER A 179 -2.64 11.15 -4.36
C SER A 179 -3.55 9.93 -4.42
N THR A 180 -3.56 9.10 -3.37
CA THR A 180 -4.42 7.91 -3.30
C THR A 180 -5.90 8.27 -3.25
N ALA A 181 -6.27 9.29 -2.45
CA ALA A 181 -7.64 9.79 -2.38
C ALA A 181 -8.12 10.34 -3.74
N ALA A 182 -7.27 11.15 -4.39
CA ALA A 182 -7.51 11.70 -5.72
C ALA A 182 -7.62 10.60 -6.79
N ALA A 183 -6.70 9.63 -6.77
CA ALA A 183 -6.74 8.46 -7.63
C ALA A 183 -8.00 7.62 -7.42
N GLY A 184 -8.78 7.82 -6.36
CA GLY A 184 -10.09 7.19 -6.18
C GLY A 184 -11.16 7.63 -7.17
N PHE A 185 -10.97 8.75 -7.88
CA PHE A 185 -11.93 9.26 -8.86
C PHE A 185 -11.86 8.47 -10.18
N CYS A 186 -12.99 7.91 -10.62
CA CYS A 186 -13.03 7.00 -11.79
C CYS A 186 -14.32 7.16 -12.63
N LEU A 187 -14.93 8.35 -12.64
CA LEU A 187 -16.28 8.55 -13.20
C LEU A 187 -16.30 9.23 -14.58
N THR A 188 -15.14 9.45 -15.20
CA THR A 188 -15.05 10.24 -16.45
C THR A 188 -15.46 9.46 -17.69
N LEU A 189 -14.98 8.22 -17.84
CA LEU A 189 -15.24 7.35 -18.99
C LEU A 189 -15.72 5.97 -18.52
N THR A 190 -16.36 5.21 -19.41
CA THR A 190 -16.79 3.84 -19.09
C THR A 190 -15.62 2.93 -18.73
N VAL A 191 -14.48 3.12 -19.41
CA VAL A 191 -13.24 2.37 -19.15
C VAL A 191 -12.55 2.75 -17.84
N SER A 192 -12.92 3.87 -17.21
CA SER A 192 -12.25 4.40 -16.02
C SER A 192 -12.38 3.51 -14.78
N ALA A 193 -13.40 2.65 -14.72
CA ALA A 193 -13.55 1.66 -13.67
C ALA A 193 -14.25 0.40 -14.17
N LYS A 194 -13.83 -0.77 -13.66
CA LYS A 194 -14.46 -2.05 -14.01
C LYS A 194 -15.98 -2.08 -13.74
N PRO A 195 -16.51 -1.57 -12.61
CA PRO A 195 -17.96 -1.52 -12.40
C PRO A 195 -18.65 -0.61 -13.43
N VAL A 196 -18.05 0.54 -13.74
CA VAL A 196 -18.63 1.49 -14.70
C VAL A 196 -18.68 0.89 -16.11
N ALA A 197 -17.63 0.18 -16.51
CA ALA A 197 -17.61 -0.57 -17.76
C ALA A 197 -18.68 -1.67 -17.77
N MET A 198 -18.71 -2.50 -16.72
CA MET A 198 -19.65 -3.63 -16.59
C MET A 198 -21.11 -3.18 -16.71
N PHE A 199 -21.52 -2.14 -15.95
CA PHE A 199 -22.90 -1.66 -15.98
C PHE A 199 -23.24 -0.90 -17.28
N SER A 200 -22.26 -0.39 -18.03
CA SER A 200 -22.54 0.23 -19.34
C SER A 200 -22.89 -0.78 -20.44
N GLN A 201 -22.46 -2.04 -20.28
CA GLN A 201 -22.65 -3.13 -21.25
C GLN A 201 -23.95 -3.92 -21.06
N ILE A 202 -24.85 -3.48 -20.18
CA ILE A 202 -26.15 -4.14 -19.99
C ILE A 202 -27.06 -3.76 -21.17
N GLU A 203 -27.43 -4.75 -21.98
CA GLU A 203 -28.25 -4.56 -23.18
C GLU A 203 -29.75 -4.45 -22.87
N ASP A 204 -30.22 -5.18 -21.85
CA ASP A 204 -31.65 -5.32 -21.52
C ASP A 204 -32.24 -4.14 -20.72
N ALA A 205 -31.45 -3.08 -20.47
CA ALA A 205 -31.89 -1.92 -19.71
C ALA A 205 -31.25 -0.62 -20.21
N PRO A 206 -31.95 0.53 -20.14
CA PRO A 206 -31.36 1.82 -20.48
C PRO A 206 -30.31 2.25 -19.43
N THR A 207 -29.04 2.06 -19.77
CA THR A 207 -27.86 2.44 -18.97
C THR A 207 -27.39 3.87 -19.29
N TYR A 208 -26.30 4.31 -18.64
CA TYR A 208 -25.65 5.58 -18.93
C TYR A 208 -24.72 5.46 -20.16
N GLN A 209 -24.61 6.54 -20.92
CA GLN A 209 -23.71 6.65 -22.06
C GLN A 209 -22.41 7.36 -21.65
N PRO A 210 -21.29 7.21 -22.41
CA PRO A 210 -20.05 7.94 -22.14
C PRO A 210 -20.24 9.45 -22.01
N ARG A 211 -21.15 10.04 -22.80
CA ARG A 211 -21.51 11.47 -22.71
C ARG A 211 -22.16 11.85 -21.37
N ASP A 212 -22.90 10.94 -20.76
CA ASP A 212 -23.58 11.19 -19.48
C ASP A 212 -22.54 11.18 -18.35
N LEU A 213 -21.55 10.29 -18.44
CA LEU A 213 -20.39 10.25 -17.55
C LEU A 213 -19.53 11.50 -17.68
N LEU A 214 -19.27 11.98 -18.90
CA LEU A 214 -18.52 13.23 -19.10
C LEU A 214 -19.25 14.45 -18.53
N LYS A 215 -20.58 14.54 -18.70
CA LYS A 215 -21.39 15.60 -18.07
C LYS A 215 -21.34 15.52 -16.54
N LEU A 216 -21.49 14.31 -15.99
CA LEU A 216 -21.38 14.07 -14.57
C LEU A 216 -20.00 14.46 -14.04
N SER A 217 -18.93 14.04 -14.73
CA SER A 217 -17.55 14.34 -14.40
C SER A 217 -17.26 15.83 -14.50
N GLY A 218 -17.85 16.56 -15.46
CA GLY A 218 -17.69 18.01 -15.57
C GLY A 218 -18.12 18.77 -14.31
N VAL A 219 -19.03 18.19 -13.52
CA VAL A 219 -19.47 18.74 -12.23
C VAL A 219 -18.73 18.09 -11.06
N LEU A 220 -18.63 16.76 -11.03
CA LEU A 220 -18.06 16.05 -9.88
C LEU A 220 -16.54 16.21 -9.77
N LEU A 221 -15.81 16.32 -10.89
CA LEU A 221 -14.36 16.46 -10.89
C LEU A 221 -13.92 17.76 -10.18
N PRO A 222 -14.44 18.96 -10.51
CA PRO A 222 -14.05 20.17 -9.79
C PRO A 222 -14.51 20.15 -8.33
N VAL A 223 -15.65 19.53 -8.01
CA VAL A 223 -16.10 19.34 -6.61
C VAL A 223 -15.14 18.44 -5.84
N HIS A 224 -14.70 17.31 -6.42
CA HIS A 224 -13.75 16.41 -5.79
C HIS A 224 -12.38 17.08 -5.61
N PHE A 225 -11.92 17.82 -6.62
CA PHE A 225 -10.70 18.60 -6.53
C PHE A 225 -10.75 19.63 -5.40
N ALA A 226 -11.81 20.43 -5.33
CA ALA A 226 -12.00 21.41 -4.26
C ALA A 226 -12.05 20.74 -2.88
N LEU A 227 -12.76 19.61 -2.76
CA LEU A 227 -12.83 18.85 -1.51
C LEU A 227 -11.45 18.35 -1.07
N LEU A 228 -10.65 17.82 -2.01
CA LEU A 228 -9.29 17.37 -1.73
C LEU A 228 -8.39 18.52 -1.27
N LEU A 229 -8.50 19.71 -1.88
CA LEU A 229 -7.77 20.89 -1.42
C LEU A 229 -8.18 21.30 -0.01
N VAL A 230 -9.49 21.31 0.28
CA VAL A 230 -10.00 21.64 1.62
C VAL A 230 -9.46 20.66 2.67
N PHE A 231 -9.50 19.36 2.35
CA PHE A 231 -9.00 18.34 3.27
C PHE A 231 -7.48 18.42 3.46
N ALA A 232 -6.73 18.58 2.37
CA ALA A 232 -5.27 18.63 2.43
C ALA A 232 -4.73 19.88 3.15
N LEU A 233 -5.38 21.03 2.97
CA LEU A 233 -4.91 22.30 3.52
C LEU A 233 -5.48 22.63 4.91
N TYR A 234 -6.68 22.15 5.24
CA TYR A 234 -7.35 22.53 6.48
C TYR A 234 -7.64 21.32 7.38
N VAL A 235 -8.26 20.26 6.87
CA VAL A 235 -8.77 19.17 7.73
C VAL A 235 -7.65 18.24 8.23
N TRP A 236 -6.82 17.72 7.33
CA TRP A 236 -5.74 16.78 7.69
C TRP A 236 -4.65 17.41 8.57
N PRO A 237 -4.24 18.67 8.37
CA PRO A 237 -3.32 19.33 9.29
C PRO A 237 -3.84 19.43 10.72
N LEU A 238 -5.16 19.60 10.91
CA LEU A 238 -5.80 19.59 12.23
C LEU A 238 -5.82 18.19 12.87
N LEU A 239 -5.86 17.14 12.06
CA LEU A 239 -5.78 15.74 12.50
C LEU A 239 -4.32 15.27 12.72
N GLY A 240 -3.33 16.16 12.55
CA GLY A 240 -1.91 15.86 12.74
C GLY A 240 -1.15 15.47 11.47
N LEU A 241 -1.82 15.35 10.32
CA LEU A 241 -1.19 15.06 9.03
C LEU A 241 -0.91 16.36 8.27
N ARG A 242 0.17 17.05 8.64
CA ARG A 242 0.59 18.33 8.07
C ARG A 242 1.45 18.13 6.83
N LEU A 243 1.32 18.99 5.82
CA LEU A 243 2.17 18.98 4.62
C LEU A 243 3.60 19.38 4.94
N THR A 244 3.81 20.45 5.71
CA THR A 244 5.15 20.86 6.15
C THR A 244 5.44 20.19 7.49
N PRO A 245 6.51 19.39 7.61
CA PRO A 245 6.94 18.89 8.91
C PRO A 245 7.22 20.06 9.86
N PRO A 246 6.98 19.93 11.18
CA PRO A 246 7.43 20.95 12.12
C PRO A 246 8.97 21.11 12.03
N PRO A 247 9.51 22.31 12.26
CA PRO A 247 10.96 22.50 12.30
C PRO A 247 11.58 21.58 13.36
N GLU A 248 12.75 21.02 13.07
CA GLU A 248 13.52 20.04 13.89
C GLU A 248 13.73 20.43 15.37
N THR A 249 13.42 21.67 15.75
CA THR A 249 13.41 22.14 17.14
C THR A 249 12.25 21.60 17.97
N THR A 250 11.25 20.96 17.34
CA THR A 250 10.21 20.21 18.05
C THR A 250 10.70 18.77 18.20
N PRO A 251 10.94 18.27 19.42
CA PRO A 251 11.26 16.85 19.59
C PRO A 251 10.16 16.02 18.92
N PRO A 252 10.51 14.91 18.24
CA PRO A 252 9.50 14.04 17.65
C PRO A 252 8.47 13.73 18.73
N ALA A 253 7.18 13.81 18.36
CA ALA A 253 6.11 13.43 19.29
C ALA A 253 6.49 12.05 19.84
N PRO A 254 6.54 11.88 21.18
CA PRO A 254 7.03 10.65 21.76
C PRO A 254 6.30 9.48 21.09
N GLY A 255 7.06 8.49 20.64
CA GLY A 255 6.47 7.29 20.08
C GLY A 255 5.44 6.73 21.08
N TRP A 256 4.45 5.98 20.62
CA TRP A 256 3.42 5.42 21.52
C TRP A 256 4.02 4.72 22.76
N ASN A 257 5.20 4.10 22.59
CA ASN A 257 5.98 3.48 23.67
C ASN A 257 6.53 4.49 24.69
N GLU A 258 6.97 5.67 24.25
CA GLU A 258 7.48 6.77 25.10
C GLU A 258 6.34 7.53 25.77
N ALA A 259 5.21 7.73 25.07
CA ALA A 259 3.99 8.30 25.63
C ALA A 259 3.37 7.38 26.71
N ALA A 260 3.44 6.06 26.52
CA ALA A 260 3.04 5.08 27.53
C ALA A 260 3.99 5.08 28.75
N ALA A 261 5.30 5.28 28.53
CA ALA A 261 6.27 5.41 29.61
C ALA A 261 5.99 6.64 30.51
N LEU A 262 5.52 7.75 29.93
CA LEU A 262 5.14 8.96 30.67
C LEU A 262 3.88 8.81 31.54
N HIS A 263 3.06 7.78 31.29
CA HIS A 263 1.84 7.49 32.05
C HIS A 263 1.98 6.33 33.03
N THR A 264 3.18 5.75 33.18
CA THR A 264 3.43 4.73 34.20
C THR A 264 3.76 5.44 35.51
N PRO A 265 2.95 5.34 36.58
CA PRO A 265 3.32 5.88 37.89
C PRO A 265 4.63 5.21 38.32
N GLY A 266 5.65 6.01 38.62
CA GLY A 266 6.95 5.52 39.05
C GLY A 266 6.80 4.52 40.20
N LEU A 267 7.33 3.30 40.00
CA LEU A 267 7.59 2.39 41.09
C LEU A 267 8.59 3.07 42.05
N PRO A 268 8.29 3.18 43.35
CA PRO A 268 9.24 3.74 44.30
C PRO A 268 10.36 2.71 44.55
N GLY A 269 11.59 3.09 44.23
CA GLY A 269 12.79 2.37 44.68
C GLY A 269 13.65 1.82 43.55
N ALA A 270 14.46 2.67 42.93
CA ALA A 270 15.73 2.28 42.32
C ALA A 270 16.67 3.50 42.19
N ASP A 271 16.77 4.32 43.25
CA ASP A 271 17.89 5.23 43.42
C ASP A 271 19.05 4.44 44.05
N ASP A 272 19.90 3.86 43.21
CA ASP A 272 21.24 3.44 43.61
C ASP A 272 22.25 4.23 42.77
N PRO A 273 22.97 5.20 43.35
CA PRO A 273 23.92 6.02 42.61
C PRO A 273 25.19 5.21 42.33
N ARG A 274 25.32 4.65 41.13
CA ARG A 274 26.63 4.20 40.65
C ARG A 274 27.48 5.43 40.27
N PRO A 275 28.73 5.52 40.73
CA PRO A 275 29.59 6.65 40.44
C PRO A 275 29.93 6.72 38.94
N ALA A 276 29.78 7.92 38.38
CA ALA A 276 30.20 8.30 37.05
C ALA A 276 31.73 8.44 37.02
N ASP A 277 32.46 7.42 36.55
CA ASP A 277 33.88 7.53 36.15
C ASP A 277 34.36 6.24 35.43
N ALA A 278 33.63 5.80 34.40
CA ALA A 278 34.14 4.78 33.47
C ALA A 278 34.22 5.39 32.06
N PRO A 279 35.40 5.36 31.39
CA PRO A 279 35.53 5.87 30.03
C PRO A 279 34.65 5.06 29.07
N PRO A 280 34.05 5.69 28.05
CA PRO A 280 33.18 5.00 27.11
C PRO A 280 33.96 3.91 26.37
N THR A 281 33.50 2.66 26.48
CA THR A 281 33.99 1.57 25.62
C THR A 281 33.64 1.90 24.17
N PRO A 282 34.61 1.84 23.23
CA PRO A 282 34.33 2.17 21.84
C PRO A 282 33.35 1.16 21.23
N VAL A 283 32.26 1.68 20.67
CA VAL A 283 31.30 0.92 19.85
C VAL A 283 31.99 0.63 18.51
N PRO A 284 32.13 -0.63 18.08
CA PRO A 284 32.75 -0.94 16.80
C PRO A 284 31.87 -0.46 15.63
N THR A 285 32.47 0.28 14.71
CA THR A 285 31.85 0.73 13.45
C THR A 285 31.48 -0.48 12.57
N PRO A 286 30.37 -0.46 11.79
CA PRO A 286 29.86 -1.62 11.05
C PRO A 286 30.86 -2.29 10.09
N LEU A 287 31.90 -1.56 9.66
CA LEU A 287 32.95 -2.06 8.79
C LEU A 287 33.87 -3.08 9.48
N ALA A 288 34.13 -2.93 10.78
CA ALA A 288 35.01 -3.82 11.54
C ALA A 288 34.38 -5.19 11.84
N ALA A 289 33.04 -5.26 11.90
CA ALA A 289 32.31 -6.52 12.06
C ALA A 289 32.36 -7.39 10.79
N PHE A 290 32.52 -6.78 9.61
CA PHE A 290 32.60 -7.49 8.34
C PHE A 290 33.97 -8.12 8.11
N GLU A 291 35.06 -7.45 8.51
CA GLU A 291 36.43 -7.97 8.38
C GLU A 291 36.70 -9.15 9.34
N ALA A 292 36.10 -9.15 10.55
CA ALA A 292 36.24 -10.26 11.49
C ALA A 292 35.53 -11.56 11.04
N SER A 293 34.52 -11.45 10.16
CA SER A 293 33.81 -12.62 9.60
C SER A 293 34.51 -13.22 8.37
N ALA A 294 35.53 -12.56 7.82
CA ALA A 294 36.18 -12.95 6.56
C ALA A 294 37.50 -13.70 6.74
N ALA A 295 37.93 -14.01 7.97
CA ALA A 295 39.13 -14.80 8.21
C ALA A 295 38.88 -16.31 7.92
N PRO A 296 39.63 -16.94 7.00
CA PRO A 296 39.42 -18.34 6.66
C PRO A 296 39.96 -19.26 7.77
N SER A 297 39.09 -20.12 8.31
CA SER A 297 39.46 -21.23 9.19
C SER A 297 40.27 -22.25 8.42
N ALA A 298 41.58 -22.30 8.67
CA ALA A 298 42.46 -23.35 8.21
C ALA A 298 42.33 -24.62 9.07
N ALA A 299 42.35 -25.77 8.38
CA ALA A 299 42.70 -27.12 8.83
C ALA A 299 41.55 -28.16 9.02
N ALA A 300 41.86 -29.35 8.49
CA ALA A 300 41.20 -30.66 8.53
C ALA A 300 40.00 -30.87 7.57
N ASP A 301 39.93 -31.87 6.69
CA ASP A 301 40.90 -32.89 6.31
C ASP A 301 40.46 -33.58 5.00
N SER A 302 41.47 -34.10 4.31
CA SER A 302 41.55 -34.98 3.14
C SER A 302 40.38 -35.93 2.74
N ALA A 303 39.89 -35.82 1.48
CA ALA A 303 39.40 -36.95 0.66
C ALA A 303 39.36 -36.58 -0.86
N PRO A 304 39.79 -37.45 -1.80
CA PRO A 304 39.88 -37.14 -3.23
C PRO A 304 38.52 -37.29 -3.97
N PRO A 305 38.29 -36.57 -5.09
CA PRO A 305 36.99 -36.55 -5.77
C PRO A 305 36.76 -37.80 -6.63
N THR A 306 35.69 -38.53 -6.32
CA THR A 306 35.16 -39.63 -7.14
C THR A 306 34.57 -39.06 -8.44
N ARG A 307 35.11 -39.50 -9.58
CA ARG A 307 34.63 -39.16 -10.92
C ARG A 307 33.20 -39.67 -11.14
N LEU A 308 32.26 -38.78 -11.47
CA LEU A 308 30.97 -39.13 -12.05
C LEU A 308 31.15 -39.51 -13.54
N PRO A 309 30.65 -40.66 -14.01
CA PRO A 309 30.65 -41.00 -15.44
C PRO A 309 29.46 -40.34 -16.19
N PRO A 310 29.58 -40.08 -17.51
CA PRO A 310 28.62 -39.27 -18.25
C PRO A 310 27.40 -40.04 -18.77
N LEU A 311 26.29 -39.30 -18.82
CA LEU A 311 25.05 -39.37 -19.62
C LEU A 311 24.79 -40.59 -20.53
N ARG A 312 23.60 -41.20 -20.37
CA ARG A 312 22.88 -41.83 -21.47
C ARG A 312 21.46 -41.31 -21.59
N SER A 313 21.19 -40.73 -22.75
CA SER A 313 19.87 -40.48 -23.32
C SER A 313 19.22 -41.80 -23.74
N THR A 314 17.99 -42.05 -23.32
CA THR A 314 17.07 -42.95 -24.03
C THR A 314 15.69 -42.32 -24.08
N GLN A 315 15.39 -41.78 -25.26
CA GLN A 315 14.07 -41.79 -25.86
C GLN A 315 13.42 -43.16 -25.68
N GLU A 316 12.18 -43.22 -25.22
CA GLU A 316 11.20 -44.10 -25.88
C GLU A 316 9.76 -43.60 -25.69
N LYS A 317 9.02 -43.77 -26.79
CA LYS A 317 7.65 -43.37 -27.08
C LYS A 317 6.69 -44.52 -26.72
N ARG A 318 5.44 -44.11 -26.39
CA ARG A 318 4.15 -44.78 -26.69
C ARG A 318 3.70 -45.97 -25.82
N PRO A 319 2.40 -46.32 -25.87
CA PRO A 319 1.27 -45.73 -26.63
C PRO A 319 0.35 -44.82 -25.81
#